data_AF-A0A8E1SDI9-F1
#
_entry.id   AF-A0A8E1SDI9-F1
#
_cell.length_a   1.000
_cell.length_b   1.000
_cell.length_c   1.000
_cell.angle_alpha   90.00
_cell.angle_beta   90.00
_cell.angle_gamma   90.00
#
_symmetry.space_group_name_H-M   'P 1'
#
loop_
_entity.id
_entity.type
_entity.pdbx_description
1 polymer ?
#
loop_
_entity_poly.entity_id
_entity_poly.type
_entity_poly.pdbx_seq_one_letter_code
_entity_poly.pdbx_strand_id
1 'polypeptide(L)'
;MEGVTNKPDCMVSVRERFGFDSDLMVPAFSARDDHVPDIDDAYRFNPDVTLAILAGFARNRRVLVQGMHGTGKSTHIEQVAARLNWPCVRVNLDGHISRLDLVGKDAIVVRDDVQVTEFQEGIVPWALQRPVALIFDEYDAGRPDVMFVIQRILERDGKFTLLDQNRVIHPHPSFRLFATANTVGLGNLNGLYHGTQMLNHAQMDRWNVVATLDYLPRDEEIGIVRARVPELADEAGRPLLESMVSLAELTRNGFATGDLSTLMSPRTVINWAENCQIFRDPALAFRLTFLNKCDDAERPVVAEYYQRCFGEELAVASRASGGGEPGAGR
;
A
#
# COMPACT_ATOMS: atom_id res chain seq x y z
N MET A 1 23.93 19.93 12.32
CA MET A 1 22.68 19.94 11.54
C MET A 1 21.72 20.90 12.21
N GLU A 2 21.87 22.18 11.93
CA GLU A 2 20.89 23.22 12.30
C GLU A 2 19.80 23.24 11.22
N GLY A 3 18.52 23.22 11.61
CA GLY A 3 17.43 23.62 10.70
C GLY A 3 16.18 22.75 10.66
N VAL A 4 16.16 21.53 11.21
CA VAL A 4 14.91 20.74 11.21
C VAL A 4 13.97 21.27 12.30
N THR A 5 12.91 21.95 11.89
CA THR A 5 11.85 22.42 12.80
C THR A 5 11.27 21.21 13.52
N ASN A 6 11.33 21.21 14.85
CA ASN A 6 10.86 20.06 15.64
C ASN A 6 9.32 20.01 15.76
N LYS A 7 8.59 20.93 15.14
CA LYS A 7 7.12 20.98 15.09
C LYS A 7 6.66 21.59 13.76
N PRO A 8 5.48 21.22 13.25
CA PRO A 8 4.86 21.90 12.11
C PRO A 8 4.80 23.42 12.37
N ASP A 9 5.17 24.19 11.37
CA ASP A 9 5.37 25.64 11.45
C ASP A 9 4.50 26.43 10.45
N CYS A 10 3.73 25.73 9.61
CA CYS A 10 2.76 26.35 8.72
C CYS A 10 1.42 25.58 8.69
N MET A 11 0.42 26.22 8.10
CA MET A 11 -0.90 25.64 7.84
C MET A 11 -1.13 25.65 6.33
N VAL A 12 -1.63 24.55 5.77
CA VAL A 12 -1.93 24.44 4.33
C VAL A 12 -3.42 24.17 4.12
N SER A 13 -3.96 24.76 3.05
CA SER A 13 -5.33 24.54 2.60
C SER A 13 -5.46 23.15 1.97
N VAL A 14 -6.40 22.35 2.46
CA VAL A 14 -6.65 21.01 1.90
C VAL A 14 -7.12 21.11 0.45
N ARG A 15 -7.99 22.08 0.15
CA ARG A 15 -8.49 22.34 -1.21
C ARG A 15 -7.37 22.59 -2.21
N GLU A 16 -6.46 23.49 -1.88
CA GLU A 16 -5.35 23.86 -2.76
C GLU A 16 -4.32 22.75 -2.87
N ARG A 17 -4.04 22.04 -1.77
CA ARG A 17 -2.93 21.09 -1.69
C ARG A 17 -3.28 19.71 -2.26
N PHE A 18 -4.53 19.28 -2.15
CA PHE A 18 -4.98 17.94 -2.55
C PHE A 18 -5.99 17.94 -3.70
N GLY A 19 -6.51 19.11 -4.10
CA GLY A 19 -7.31 19.25 -5.31
C GLY A 19 -8.76 18.78 -5.20
N PHE A 20 -9.32 18.69 -3.99
CA PHE A 20 -10.74 18.39 -3.77
C PHE A 20 -11.39 19.39 -2.80
N ASP A 21 -12.71 19.50 -2.85
CA ASP A 21 -13.47 20.50 -2.08
C ASP A 21 -13.38 20.24 -0.56
N SER A 22 -12.71 21.15 0.17
CA SER A 22 -12.59 21.10 1.63
C SER A 22 -12.15 22.45 2.20
N ASP A 23 -12.76 22.89 3.29
CA ASP A 23 -12.38 24.13 4.00
C ASP A 23 -11.37 23.88 5.14
N LEU A 24 -10.85 22.66 5.24
CA LEU A 24 -9.88 22.30 6.28
C LEU A 24 -8.51 22.96 6.03
N MET A 25 -7.93 23.45 7.11
CA MET A 25 -6.53 23.84 7.18
C MET A 25 -5.79 22.82 8.04
N VAL A 26 -4.67 22.31 7.55
CA VAL A 26 -3.89 21.25 8.23
C VAL A 26 -2.45 21.70 8.48
N PRO A 27 -1.84 21.33 9.62
CA PRO A 27 -0.46 21.67 9.92
C PRO A 27 0.49 20.94 8.98
N ALA A 28 1.56 21.62 8.58
CA ALA A 28 2.62 21.11 7.73
C ALA A 28 3.99 21.66 8.15
N PHE A 29 5.06 21.07 7.63
CA PHE A 29 6.40 21.61 7.75
C PHE A 29 6.75 22.46 6.53
N SER A 30 7.39 23.61 6.75
CA SER A 30 7.87 24.48 5.68
C SER A 30 9.08 23.89 4.95
N ALA A 31 9.95 23.19 5.68
CA ALA A 31 11.15 22.53 5.16
C ALA A 31 10.93 21.03 4.95
N ARG A 32 11.60 20.47 3.93
CA ARG A 32 11.69 19.02 3.70
C ARG A 32 12.96 18.46 4.35
N ASP A 33 12.88 17.22 4.82
CA ASP A 33 14.03 16.41 5.24
C ASP A 33 14.09 15.09 4.45
N ASP A 34 15.18 14.34 4.62
CA ASP A 34 15.48 13.12 3.86
C ASP A 34 14.45 11.99 4.05
N HIS A 35 13.65 12.03 5.11
CA HIS A 35 12.57 11.05 5.35
C HIS A 35 11.23 11.52 4.78
N VAL A 36 11.13 12.71 4.21
CA VAL A 36 9.90 13.16 3.53
C VAL A 36 9.80 12.43 2.19
N PRO A 37 8.71 11.67 1.93
CA PRO A 37 8.57 10.95 0.66
C PRO A 37 8.58 11.89 -0.55
N ASP A 38 8.92 11.34 -1.71
CA ASP A 38 8.86 12.06 -2.96
C ASP A 38 7.42 12.39 -3.36
N ILE A 39 7.26 13.54 -4.00
CA ILE A 39 5.98 13.98 -4.53
C ILE A 39 5.77 13.31 -5.88
N ASP A 40 4.67 12.57 -6.00
CA ASP A 40 4.15 12.11 -7.29
C ASP A 40 3.04 13.06 -7.74
N ASP A 41 3.33 13.90 -8.74
CA ASP A 41 2.39 14.89 -9.28
C ASP A 41 1.22 14.26 -10.05
N ALA A 42 1.37 13.01 -10.51
CA ALA A 42 0.31 12.26 -11.17
C ALA A 42 -0.64 11.59 -10.16
N TYR A 43 -0.31 11.62 -8.86
CA TYR A 43 -1.12 10.97 -7.82
C TYR A 43 -2.51 11.60 -7.71
N ARG A 44 -3.54 10.74 -7.62
CA ARG A 44 -4.93 11.15 -7.45
C ARG A 44 -5.41 10.77 -6.06
N PHE A 45 -5.87 11.77 -5.31
CA PHE A 45 -6.34 11.60 -3.94
C PHE A 45 -7.83 11.26 -3.92
N ASN A 46 -8.17 10.07 -3.41
CA ASN A 46 -9.51 9.80 -2.88
C ASN A 46 -9.83 10.76 -1.71
N PRO A 47 -10.89 11.59 -1.80
CA PRO A 47 -11.18 12.62 -0.79
C PRO A 47 -11.40 12.06 0.61
N ASP A 48 -12.24 11.04 0.77
CA ASP A 48 -12.63 10.50 2.07
C ASP A 48 -11.45 9.88 2.82
N VAL A 49 -10.64 9.08 2.11
CA VAL A 49 -9.42 8.46 2.67
C VAL A 49 -8.39 9.53 3.01
N THR A 50 -8.27 10.57 2.18
CA THR A 50 -7.38 11.69 2.46
C THR A 50 -7.80 12.44 3.71
N LEU A 51 -9.08 12.74 3.89
CA LEU A 51 -9.60 13.38 5.10
C LEU A 51 -9.33 12.53 6.35
N ALA A 52 -9.49 11.21 6.27
CA ALA A 52 -9.15 10.30 7.36
C ALA A 52 -7.66 10.38 7.75
N ILE A 53 -6.76 10.37 6.77
CA ILE A 53 -5.30 10.47 6.99
C ILE A 53 -4.92 11.84 7.52
N LEU A 54 -5.54 12.91 7.02
CA LEU A 54 -5.36 14.28 7.51
C LEU A 54 -5.83 14.44 8.95
N ALA A 55 -6.88 13.74 9.39
CA ALA A 55 -7.23 13.68 10.80
C ALA A 55 -6.10 13.06 11.65
N GLY A 56 -5.39 12.09 11.08
CA GLY A 56 -4.14 11.57 11.64
C GLY A 56 -3.10 12.67 11.80
N PHE A 57 -2.67 13.32 10.72
CA PHE A 57 -1.65 14.37 10.76
C PHE A 57 -2.03 15.59 11.61
N ALA A 58 -3.26 16.08 11.52
CA ALA A 58 -3.70 17.27 12.23
C ALA A 58 -3.99 17.03 13.71
N ARG A 59 -4.51 15.86 14.08
CA ARG A 59 -5.06 15.59 15.42
C ARG A 59 -4.48 14.34 16.09
N ASN A 60 -3.41 13.78 15.55
CA ASN A 60 -2.76 12.55 16.03
C ASN A 60 -3.74 11.38 16.19
N ARG A 61 -4.75 11.29 15.33
CA ARG A 61 -5.65 10.14 15.28
C ARG A 61 -4.87 8.94 14.72
N ARG A 62 -5.04 7.77 15.33
CA ARG A 62 -4.51 6.51 14.80
C ARG A 62 -5.38 6.07 13.62
N VAL A 63 -4.80 6.01 12.42
CA VAL A 63 -5.57 5.72 11.19
C VAL A 63 -5.12 4.38 10.61
N LEU A 64 -6.08 3.48 10.43
CA LEU A 64 -5.91 2.24 9.67
C LEU A 64 -6.56 2.42 8.30
N VAL A 65 -5.81 2.20 7.23
CA VAL A 65 -6.32 2.18 5.86
C VAL A 65 -6.40 0.74 5.39
N GLN A 66 -7.61 0.21 5.24
CA GLN A 66 -7.83 -1.13 4.73
C GLN A 66 -8.34 -1.10 3.28
N GLY A 67 -8.29 -2.23 2.60
CA GLY A 67 -8.83 -2.39 1.25
C GLY A 67 -8.04 -3.40 0.45
N MET A 68 -8.49 -3.67 -0.77
CA MET A 68 -7.87 -4.69 -1.62
C MET A 68 -6.39 -4.39 -1.95
N HIS A 69 -5.65 -5.42 -2.36
CA HIS A 69 -4.25 -5.26 -2.75
C HIS A 69 -4.12 -4.41 -4.02
N GLY A 70 -3.01 -3.68 -4.14
CA GLY A 70 -2.71 -2.88 -5.33
C GLY A 70 -3.56 -1.61 -5.51
N THR A 71 -4.37 -1.21 -4.52
CA THR A 71 -5.15 0.04 -4.53
C THR A 71 -4.35 1.28 -4.08
N GLY A 72 -3.10 1.10 -3.64
CA GLY A 72 -2.20 2.21 -3.31
C GLY A 72 -2.26 2.71 -1.85
N LYS A 73 -2.82 1.93 -0.90
CA LYS A 73 -2.99 2.31 0.52
C LYS A 73 -1.78 2.99 1.16
N SER A 74 -0.60 2.35 1.12
CA SER A 74 0.62 2.87 1.74
C SER A 74 1.11 4.13 1.02
N THR A 75 1.10 4.09 -0.32
CA THR A 75 1.42 5.23 -1.18
C THR A 75 0.49 6.42 -0.93
N HIS A 76 -0.78 6.19 -0.61
CA HIS A 76 -1.73 7.26 -0.28
C HIS A 76 -1.31 8.03 0.95
N ILE A 77 -0.88 7.32 2.00
CA ILE A 77 -0.39 7.93 3.24
C ILE A 77 0.93 8.67 2.98
N GLU A 78 1.85 8.06 2.21
CA GLU A 78 3.13 8.66 1.82
C GLU A 78 2.93 9.93 1.00
N GLN A 79 1.98 9.94 0.06
CA GLN A 79 1.69 11.13 -0.75
C GLN A 79 1.02 12.23 0.07
N VAL A 80 0.20 11.89 1.07
CA VAL A 80 -0.28 12.90 2.03
C VAL A 80 0.89 13.46 2.85
N ALA A 81 1.78 12.61 3.36
CA ALA A 81 2.96 13.04 4.10
C ALA A 81 3.87 13.95 3.25
N ALA A 82 4.12 13.58 1.99
CA ALA A 82 4.90 14.36 1.04
C ALA A 82 4.30 15.75 0.80
N ARG A 83 2.98 15.86 0.66
CA ARG A 83 2.31 17.15 0.50
C ARG A 83 2.38 18.03 1.76
N LEU A 84 2.49 17.43 2.94
CA LEU A 84 2.64 18.14 4.21
C LEU A 84 4.11 18.36 4.62
N ASN A 85 5.07 17.93 3.80
CA ASN A 85 6.49 17.81 4.14
C ASN A 85 6.72 17.09 5.49
N TRP A 86 5.88 16.12 5.82
CA TRP A 86 5.99 15.39 7.07
C TRP A 86 6.92 14.19 6.86
N PRO A 87 8.03 14.06 7.61
CA PRO A 87 8.88 12.89 7.49
C PRO A 87 8.09 11.62 7.77
N CYS A 88 8.33 10.58 6.98
CA CYS A 88 7.52 9.38 6.97
C CYS A 88 8.39 8.14 6.82
N VAL A 89 8.20 7.16 7.71
CA VAL A 89 8.91 5.89 7.68
C VAL A 89 7.90 4.76 7.60
N ARG A 90 8.11 3.86 6.64
CA ARG A 90 7.28 2.67 6.43
C ARG A 90 8.01 1.41 6.87
N VAL A 91 7.33 0.57 7.62
CA VAL A 91 7.81 -0.74 8.09
C VAL A 91 6.83 -1.79 7.61
N ASN A 92 7.30 -2.73 6.78
CA ASN A 92 6.47 -3.83 6.30
C ASN A 92 6.46 -4.98 7.32
N LEU A 93 5.29 -5.51 7.69
CA LEU A 93 5.17 -6.54 8.71
C LEU A 93 5.19 -7.98 8.15
N ASP A 94 5.91 -8.19 7.04
CA ASP A 94 5.97 -9.37 6.17
C ASP A 94 6.58 -10.67 6.79
N GLY A 95 6.26 -10.96 8.05
CA GLY A 95 6.66 -12.18 8.77
C GLY A 95 8.14 -12.21 9.19
N HIS A 96 9.02 -11.47 8.53
CA HIS A 96 10.44 -11.38 8.85
C HIS A 96 10.74 -10.40 9.98
N ILE A 97 9.92 -9.36 10.14
CA ILE A 97 10.08 -8.38 11.22
C ILE A 97 9.84 -9.05 12.57
N SER A 98 10.83 -8.91 13.46
CA SER A 98 10.80 -9.44 14.81
C SER A 98 10.46 -8.35 15.84
N ARG A 99 10.10 -8.77 17.05
CA ARG A 99 9.97 -7.87 18.20
C ARG A 99 11.24 -7.03 18.44
N LEU A 100 12.42 -7.60 18.20
CA LEU A 100 13.70 -6.89 18.40
C LEU A 100 13.90 -5.77 17.38
N ASP A 101 13.39 -5.92 16.16
CA ASP A 101 13.47 -4.87 15.14
C ASP A 101 12.55 -3.68 15.49
N LEU A 102 11.41 -3.94 16.14
CA LEU A 102 10.51 -2.89 16.63
C LEU A 102 11.04 -2.21 17.89
N VAL A 103 11.43 -3.00 18.89
CA VAL A 103 11.73 -2.50 20.24
C VAL A 103 13.21 -2.12 20.38
N GLY A 104 14.11 -2.91 19.82
CA GLY A 104 15.54 -2.80 19.99
C GLY A 104 16.13 -4.04 20.67
N LYS A 105 17.46 -4.05 20.74
CA LYS A 105 18.25 -5.13 21.34
C LYS A 105 19.57 -4.59 21.85
N ASP A 106 20.14 -5.27 22.84
CA ASP A 106 21.53 -5.02 23.23
C ASP A 106 22.48 -5.55 22.15
N ALA A 107 23.41 -4.70 21.72
CA ALA A 107 24.42 -5.01 20.74
C ALA A 107 25.81 -4.70 21.30
N ILE A 108 26.78 -5.55 21.00
CA ILE A 108 28.18 -5.28 21.32
C ILE A 108 28.73 -4.37 20.23
N VAL A 109 29.12 -3.16 20.61
CA VAL A 109 29.78 -2.20 19.73
C VAL A 109 31.20 -1.95 20.23
N VAL A 110 32.13 -1.72 19.30
CA VAL A 110 33.50 -1.34 19.65
C VAL A 110 33.57 0.17 19.70
N ARG A 111 33.88 0.73 20.88
CA ARG A 111 34.20 2.15 21.05
C ARG A 111 35.59 2.24 21.68
N ASP A 112 36.47 3.01 21.06
CA ASP A 112 37.85 3.21 21.53
C ASP A 112 38.60 1.90 21.82
N ASP A 113 38.50 0.93 20.89
CA ASP A 113 39.06 -0.43 21.00
C ASP A 113 38.55 -1.29 22.17
N VAL A 114 37.47 -0.87 22.84
CA VAL A 114 36.80 -1.61 23.93
C VAL A 114 35.44 -2.12 23.46
N GLN A 115 35.15 -3.39 23.75
CA GLN A 115 33.80 -3.97 23.56
C GLN A 115 32.86 -3.44 24.64
N VAL A 116 31.85 -2.68 24.23
CA VAL A 116 30.82 -2.13 25.11
C VAL A 116 29.46 -2.63 24.64
N THR A 117 28.64 -3.10 25.57
CA THR A 117 27.24 -3.43 25.29
C THR A 117 26.42 -2.14 25.28
N GLU A 118 25.79 -1.82 24.16
CA GLU A 118 24.91 -0.67 24.00
C GLU A 118 23.56 -1.14 23.47
N PHE A 119 22.49 -0.57 24.01
CA PHE A 119 21.15 -0.84 23.50
C PHE A 119 20.93 -0.10 22.19
N GLN A 120 20.72 -0.84 21.12
CA GLN A 120 20.33 -0.30 19.84
C GLN A 120 18.80 -0.19 19.78
N GLU A 121 18.28 1.05 19.75
CA GLU A 121 16.84 1.30 19.63
C GLU A 121 16.28 0.69 18.33
N GLY A 122 15.16 -0.02 18.45
CA GLY A 122 14.37 -0.45 17.30
C GLY A 122 13.57 0.71 16.71
N ILE A 123 12.82 0.43 15.64
CA ILE A 123 12.13 1.48 14.88
C ILE A 123 11.05 2.21 15.69
N VAL A 124 10.40 1.53 16.66
CA VAL A 124 9.32 2.14 17.46
C VAL A 124 9.87 3.19 18.43
N PRO A 125 10.82 2.89 19.34
CA PRO A 125 11.45 3.92 20.18
C PRO A 125 12.06 5.06 19.37
N TRP A 126 12.72 4.74 18.25
CA TRP A 126 13.32 5.75 17.39
C TRP A 126 12.26 6.70 16.83
N ALA A 127 11.17 6.17 16.26
CA ALA A 127 10.12 6.98 15.64
C ALA A 127 9.31 7.77 16.68
N LEU A 128 8.99 7.17 17.83
CA LEU A 128 8.21 7.82 18.89
C LEU A 128 8.87 9.11 19.39
N GLN A 129 10.19 9.22 19.33
CA GLN A 129 10.92 10.39 19.84
C GLN A 129 11.08 11.51 18.80
N ARG A 130 10.55 11.34 17.59
CA ARG A 130 10.80 12.22 16.44
C ARG A 130 9.50 12.76 15.84
N PRO A 131 9.52 13.90 15.13
CA PRO A 131 8.36 14.47 14.43
C PRO A 131 7.97 13.70 13.15
N VAL A 132 7.93 12.36 13.20
CA VAL A 132 7.77 11.47 12.04
C VAL A 132 6.41 10.79 12.02
N ALA A 133 5.91 10.47 10.84
CA ALA A 133 4.82 9.51 10.65
C ALA A 133 5.38 8.10 10.49
N LEU A 134 4.96 7.17 11.34
CA LEU A 134 5.27 5.76 11.20
C LEU A 134 4.09 5.03 10.55
N ILE A 135 4.35 4.31 9.46
CA ILE A 135 3.39 3.46 8.77
C ILE A 135 3.77 1.99 9.02
N PHE A 136 2.86 1.22 9.61
CA PHE A 136 2.93 -0.24 9.58
C PHE A 136 2.19 -0.76 8.35
N ASP A 137 2.95 -1.22 7.36
CA ASP A 137 2.40 -1.86 6.17
C ASP A 137 2.08 -3.33 6.44
N GLU A 138 1.02 -3.85 5.81
CA GLU A 138 0.53 -5.21 5.99
C GLU A 138 0.30 -5.58 7.48
N TYR A 139 -0.39 -4.70 8.22
CA TYR A 139 -0.67 -4.86 9.65
C TYR A 139 -1.33 -6.19 10.00
N ASP A 140 -2.16 -6.72 9.11
CA ASP A 140 -2.77 -8.03 9.24
C ASP A 140 -1.81 -9.21 9.02
N ALA A 141 -0.62 -9.01 8.44
CA ALA A 141 0.43 -10.03 8.36
C ALA A 141 1.33 -10.09 9.61
N GLY A 142 1.17 -9.15 10.54
CA GLY A 142 2.01 -9.03 11.73
C GLY A 142 1.94 -10.26 12.65
N ARG A 143 3.12 -10.75 13.06
CA ARG A 143 3.22 -11.84 14.05
C ARG A 143 2.64 -11.44 15.41
N PRO A 144 2.04 -12.36 16.18
CA PRO A 144 1.40 -12.03 17.46
C PRO A 144 2.29 -11.23 18.43
N ASP A 145 3.56 -11.61 18.57
CA ASP A 145 4.53 -10.96 19.47
C ASP A 145 4.88 -9.52 19.05
N VAL A 146 4.86 -9.24 17.74
CA VAL A 146 5.03 -7.91 17.14
C VAL A 146 3.76 -7.08 17.33
N MET A 147 2.59 -7.68 17.10
CA MET A 147 1.30 -7.02 17.28
C MET A 147 1.08 -6.53 18.71
N PHE A 148 1.54 -7.29 19.72
CA PHE A 148 1.52 -6.83 21.11
C PHE A 148 2.33 -5.55 21.35
N VAL A 149 3.43 -5.33 20.61
CA VAL A 149 4.19 -4.06 20.68
C VAL A 149 3.36 -2.92 20.12
N ILE A 150 2.76 -3.12 18.94
CA ILE A 150 1.98 -2.09 18.24
C ILE A 150 0.70 -1.74 19.03
N GLN A 151 0.05 -2.72 19.65
CA GLN A 151 -1.14 -2.45 20.47
C GLN A 151 -0.85 -1.50 21.65
N ARG A 152 0.35 -1.57 22.24
CA ARG A 152 0.74 -0.68 23.35
C ARG A 152 0.86 0.78 22.93
N ILE A 153 1.36 1.05 21.72
CA ILE A 153 1.47 2.42 21.20
C ILE A 153 0.13 2.99 20.69
N LEU A 154 -0.85 2.12 20.43
CA LEU A 154 -2.23 2.51 20.08
C LEU A 154 -3.07 2.89 21.31
N GLU A 155 -2.61 2.59 22.54
CA GLU A 155 -3.32 3.01 23.76
C GLU A 155 -3.36 4.54 23.91
N ARG A 156 -4.32 5.04 24.71
CA ARG A 156 -4.75 6.45 24.77
C ARG A 156 -3.63 7.45 25.09
N ASP A 157 -2.62 7.03 25.84
CA ASP A 157 -1.44 7.84 26.19
C ASP A 157 -0.24 7.61 25.26
N GLY A 158 -0.24 6.53 24.47
CA GLY A 158 0.84 6.13 23.58
C GLY A 158 2.22 5.95 24.24
N LYS A 159 2.31 5.92 25.57
CA LYS A 159 3.57 5.78 26.30
C LYS A 159 4.16 4.42 26.04
N PHE A 160 5.46 4.41 25.72
CA PHE A 160 6.17 3.17 25.42
C PHE A 160 7.22 2.89 26.50
N THR A 161 6.95 1.91 27.34
CA THR A 161 7.88 1.50 28.41
C THR A 161 8.84 0.44 27.89
N LEU A 162 10.12 0.79 27.81
CA LEU A 162 11.23 -0.12 27.64
C LEU A 162 11.55 -0.75 28.99
N LEU A 163 11.03 -1.95 29.24
CA LEU A 163 11.18 -2.65 30.51
C LEU A 163 12.65 -2.94 30.83
N ASP A 164 13.42 -3.38 29.84
CA ASP A 164 14.83 -3.74 30.00
C ASP A 164 15.71 -2.53 30.39
N GLN A 165 15.28 -1.32 30.01
CA GLN A 165 15.96 -0.07 30.35
C GLN A 165 15.32 0.68 31.53
N ASN A 166 14.21 0.18 32.07
CA ASN A 166 13.36 0.90 33.02
C ASN A 166 13.04 2.34 32.57
N ARG A 167 12.79 2.53 31.27
CA ARG A 167 12.64 3.85 30.63
C ARG A 167 11.25 3.99 30.02
N VAL A 168 10.59 5.12 30.28
CA VAL A 168 9.31 5.47 29.66
C VAL A 168 9.56 6.48 28.55
N ILE A 169 9.16 6.13 27.33
CA ILE A 169 9.22 7.01 26.17
C ILE A 169 7.86 7.66 25.98
N HIS A 170 7.86 8.99 25.93
CA HIS A 170 6.70 9.79 25.60
C HIS A 170 6.74 10.11 24.10
N PRO A 171 5.65 9.86 23.35
CA PRO A 171 5.59 10.23 21.94
C PRO A 171 5.84 11.73 21.76
N HIS A 172 6.65 12.05 20.76
CA HIS A 172 6.85 13.41 20.29
C HIS A 172 5.49 14.01 19.86
N PRO A 173 5.19 15.31 20.13
CA PRO A 173 3.89 15.89 19.80
C PRO A 173 3.51 15.81 18.31
N SER A 174 4.51 15.72 17.43
CA SER A 174 4.38 15.58 15.97
C SER A 174 4.62 14.15 15.48
N PHE A 175 4.71 13.16 16.37
CA PHE A 175 4.69 11.76 15.96
C PHE A 175 3.29 11.38 15.46
N ARG A 176 3.21 10.64 14.35
CA ARG A 176 1.96 10.12 13.78
C ARG A 176 2.06 8.63 13.54
N LEU A 177 0.94 7.93 13.65
CA LEU A 177 0.90 6.48 13.50
C LEU A 177 -0.24 6.06 12.58
N PHE A 178 0.15 5.32 11.55
CA PHE A 178 -0.71 4.80 10.53
C PHE A 178 -0.47 3.29 10.36
N ALA A 179 -1.46 2.60 9.81
CA ALA A 179 -1.26 1.26 9.29
C ALA A 179 -2.07 1.03 8.02
N THR A 180 -1.68 0.02 7.27
CA THR A 180 -2.45 -0.51 6.14
C THR A 180 -2.74 -1.99 6.36
N ALA A 181 -3.87 -2.47 5.85
CA ALA A 181 -4.23 -3.89 5.90
C ALA A 181 -4.94 -4.32 4.61
N ASN A 182 -4.84 -5.60 4.25
CA ASN A 182 -5.47 -6.15 3.05
C ASN A 182 -6.81 -6.84 3.35
N THR A 183 -7.07 -7.21 4.60
CA THR A 183 -8.28 -7.92 5.02
C THR A 183 -9.41 -6.96 5.41
N VAL A 184 -10.54 -7.01 4.70
CA VAL A 184 -11.75 -6.19 4.95
C VAL A 184 -12.63 -6.78 6.06
N GLY A 185 -12.05 -7.46 7.05
CA GLY A 185 -12.80 -8.20 8.08
C GLY A 185 -13.63 -9.39 7.57
N LEU A 186 -13.68 -9.63 6.25
CA LEU A 186 -14.39 -10.76 5.62
C LEU A 186 -13.56 -12.05 5.58
N GLY A 187 -12.34 -12.02 6.09
CA GLY A 187 -11.47 -13.19 6.16
C GLY A 187 -10.78 -13.57 4.86
N ASN A 188 -9.84 -14.51 5.00
CA ASN A 188 -9.10 -15.12 3.90
C ASN A 188 -9.97 -16.18 3.18
N LEU A 189 -11.20 -15.83 2.79
CA LEU A 189 -12.20 -16.79 2.29
C LEU A 189 -11.71 -17.62 1.09
N ASN A 190 -10.75 -17.09 0.31
CA ASN A 190 -10.23 -17.74 -0.89
C ASN A 190 -8.76 -18.18 -0.76
N GLY A 191 -8.14 -18.10 0.42
CA GLY A 191 -6.73 -18.44 0.60
C GLY A 191 -5.72 -17.46 -0.02
N LEU A 192 -6.17 -16.38 -0.68
CA LEU A 192 -5.30 -15.42 -1.40
C LEU A 192 -4.23 -14.75 -0.53
N TYR A 193 -4.51 -14.57 0.76
CA TYR A 193 -3.62 -13.85 1.66
C TYR A 193 -2.96 -14.82 2.63
N HIS A 194 -2.07 -15.67 2.11
CA HIS A 194 -1.22 -16.53 2.93
C HIS A 194 -0.38 -15.67 3.91
N GLY A 195 -0.48 -15.97 5.21
CA GLY A 195 0.25 -15.26 6.26
C GLY A 195 -0.49 -14.08 6.88
N THR A 196 -1.65 -13.68 6.36
CA THR A 196 -2.50 -12.66 7.01
C THR A 196 -3.43 -13.28 8.04
N GLN A 197 -3.64 -12.55 9.14
CA GLN A 197 -4.57 -12.88 10.21
C GLN A 197 -5.77 -11.96 10.11
N MET A 198 -6.98 -12.49 10.32
CA MET A 198 -8.14 -11.63 10.48
C MET A 198 -7.95 -10.74 11.70
N LEU A 199 -8.05 -9.43 11.49
CA LEU A 199 -8.06 -8.48 12.59
C LEU A 199 -9.36 -8.68 13.39
N ASN A 200 -9.22 -8.97 14.68
CA ASN A 200 -10.38 -9.09 15.55
C ASN A 200 -10.93 -7.70 15.94
N HIS A 201 -12.17 -7.66 16.44
CA HIS A 201 -12.82 -6.41 16.85
C HIS A 201 -12.00 -5.59 17.86
N ALA A 202 -11.30 -6.26 18.80
CA ALA A 202 -10.49 -5.56 19.79
C ALA A 202 -9.29 -4.85 19.14
N GLN A 203 -8.65 -5.47 18.14
CA GLN A 203 -7.58 -4.82 17.37
C GLN A 203 -8.10 -3.62 16.59
N MET A 204 -9.30 -3.71 16.01
CA MET A 204 -9.92 -2.64 15.26
C MET A 204 -10.33 -1.45 16.13
N ASP A 205 -10.88 -1.68 17.32
CA ASP A 205 -11.36 -0.64 18.25
C ASP A 205 -10.25 0.29 18.78
N ARG A 206 -8.99 -0.16 18.71
CA ARG A 206 -7.81 0.64 19.06
C ARG A 206 -7.46 1.68 18.00
N TRP A 207 -7.95 1.51 16.77
CA TRP A 207 -7.79 2.50 15.71
C TRP A 207 -8.86 3.57 15.83
N ASN A 208 -8.43 4.83 15.81
CA ASN A 208 -9.33 5.95 15.99
C ASN A 208 -10.18 6.24 14.75
N VAL A 209 -9.67 5.87 13.58
CA VAL A 209 -10.28 6.02 12.27
C VAL A 209 -9.89 4.79 11.46
N VAL A 210 -10.87 4.17 10.82
CA VAL A 210 -10.67 3.10 9.84
C VAL A 210 -11.22 3.62 8.52
N ALA A 211 -10.35 3.76 7.53
CA ALA A 211 -10.71 4.18 6.17
C ALA A 211 -10.58 3.00 5.22
N THR A 212 -11.46 2.94 4.23
CA THR A 212 -11.42 1.89 3.21
C THR A 212 -11.01 2.52 1.88
N LEU A 213 -9.93 2.02 1.30
CA LEU A 213 -9.46 2.40 -0.04
C LEU A 213 -9.53 1.19 -0.97
N ASP A 214 -10.68 1.06 -1.60
CA ASP A 214 -10.97 0.03 -2.60
C ASP A 214 -10.86 0.58 -4.02
N TYR A 215 -11.24 -0.22 -5.02
CA TYR A 215 -11.16 0.17 -6.42
C TYR A 215 -12.01 1.42 -6.70
N LEU A 216 -11.44 2.31 -7.50
CA LEU A 216 -12.05 3.58 -7.83
C LEU A 216 -13.13 3.40 -8.90
N PRO A 217 -14.08 4.35 -9.00
CA PRO A 217 -14.98 4.42 -10.14
C PRO A 217 -14.20 4.42 -11.45
N ARG A 218 -14.79 3.82 -12.49
CA ARG A 218 -14.19 3.66 -13.82
C ARG A 218 -13.49 4.91 -14.35
N ASP A 219 -14.17 6.05 -14.31
CA ASP A 219 -13.65 7.30 -14.84
C ASP A 219 -12.42 7.82 -14.08
N GLU A 220 -12.38 7.60 -12.76
CA GLU A 220 -11.24 7.95 -11.92
C GLU A 220 -10.04 7.04 -12.20
N GLU A 221 -10.27 5.73 -12.37
CA GLU A 221 -9.21 4.79 -12.72
C GLU A 221 -8.63 5.07 -14.11
N ILE A 222 -9.47 5.37 -15.11
CA ILE A 222 -9.01 5.85 -16.42
C ILE A 222 -8.15 7.11 -16.26
N GLY A 223 -8.62 8.07 -15.45
CA GLY A 223 -7.88 9.30 -15.16
C GLY A 223 -6.49 9.05 -14.55
N ILE A 224 -6.37 8.04 -13.67
CA ILE A 224 -5.09 7.63 -13.08
C ILE A 224 -4.17 7.01 -14.13
N VAL A 225 -4.67 6.09 -14.95
CA VAL A 225 -3.85 5.43 -15.98
C VAL A 225 -3.38 6.47 -17.01
N ARG A 226 -4.25 7.40 -17.43
CA ARG A 226 -3.88 8.53 -18.31
C ARG A 226 -2.78 9.41 -17.72
N ALA A 227 -2.88 9.73 -16.43
CA ALA A 227 -1.88 10.55 -15.75
C ALA A 227 -0.53 9.83 -15.65
N ARG A 228 -0.54 8.50 -15.51
CA ARG A 228 0.67 7.69 -15.40
C ARG A 228 1.33 7.34 -16.72
N VAL A 229 0.54 7.32 -17.79
CA VAL A 229 0.96 6.92 -19.14
C VAL A 229 0.62 8.04 -20.13
N PRO A 230 1.36 9.17 -20.14
CA PRO A 230 1.02 10.37 -20.89
C PRO A 230 0.87 10.16 -22.40
N GLU A 231 1.56 9.18 -22.98
CA GLU A 231 1.47 8.85 -24.40
C GLU A 231 0.12 8.22 -24.79
N LEU A 232 -0.64 7.71 -23.80
CA LEU A 232 -2.03 7.26 -23.98
C LEU A 232 -3.05 8.30 -23.50
N ALA A 233 -2.60 9.52 -23.16
CA ALA A 233 -3.47 10.57 -22.65
C ALA A 233 -4.23 11.33 -23.75
N ASP A 234 -3.95 11.09 -25.03
CA ASP A 234 -4.68 11.70 -26.14
C ASP A 234 -6.07 11.06 -26.36
N GLU A 235 -6.91 11.70 -27.18
CA GLU A 235 -8.24 11.18 -27.51
C GLU A 235 -8.17 9.85 -28.28
N ALA A 236 -7.03 9.53 -28.92
CA ALA A 236 -6.83 8.27 -29.61
C ALA A 236 -6.55 7.10 -28.64
N GLY A 237 -5.90 7.36 -27.50
CA GLY A 237 -5.64 6.39 -26.44
C GLY A 237 -6.83 6.14 -25.53
N ARG A 238 -7.82 7.05 -25.49
CA ARG A 238 -8.99 6.94 -24.61
C ARG A 238 -9.80 5.64 -24.79
N PRO A 239 -10.18 5.21 -26.02
CA PRO A 239 -10.91 3.96 -26.20
C PRO A 239 -10.13 2.73 -25.68
N LEU A 240 -8.81 2.72 -25.87
CA LEU A 240 -7.95 1.65 -25.36
C LEU A 240 -8.02 1.58 -23.84
N LEU A 241 -7.88 2.72 -23.15
CA LEU A 241 -7.95 2.76 -21.68
C LEU A 241 -9.33 2.38 -21.15
N GLU A 242 -10.40 2.80 -21.83
CA GLU A 242 -11.77 2.39 -21.50
C GLU A 242 -11.95 0.87 -21.59
N SER A 243 -11.40 0.23 -22.63
CA SER A 243 -11.40 -1.24 -22.77
C SER A 243 -10.53 -1.93 -21.71
N MET A 244 -9.36 -1.37 -21.38
CA MET A 244 -8.47 -1.92 -20.35
C MET A 244 -9.12 -1.92 -18.97
N VAL A 245 -9.76 -0.81 -18.58
CA VAL A 245 -10.46 -0.69 -17.30
C VAL A 245 -11.71 -1.57 -17.27
N SER A 246 -12.47 -1.65 -18.37
CA SER A 246 -13.61 -2.60 -18.46
C SER A 246 -13.17 -4.05 -18.26
N LEU A 247 -12.04 -4.45 -18.84
CA LEU A 247 -11.52 -5.80 -18.64
C LEU A 247 -11.14 -6.01 -17.17
N ALA A 248 -10.50 -5.02 -16.54
CA ALA A 248 -10.18 -5.07 -15.12
C ALA A 248 -11.43 -5.23 -14.24
N GLU A 249 -12.51 -4.49 -14.52
CA GLU A 249 -13.81 -4.64 -13.86
C GLU A 249 -14.37 -6.07 -14.00
N LEU A 250 -14.34 -6.65 -15.21
CA LEU A 250 -14.77 -8.03 -15.42
C LEU A 250 -13.94 -9.02 -14.58
N THR A 251 -12.62 -8.84 -14.49
CA THR A 251 -11.78 -9.73 -13.65
C THR A 251 -12.09 -9.56 -12.16
N ARG A 252 -12.39 -8.35 -11.68
CA ARG A 252 -12.79 -8.09 -10.29
C ARG A 252 -14.14 -8.72 -9.96
N ASN A 253 -15.09 -8.64 -10.90
CA ASN A 253 -16.39 -9.29 -10.76
C ASN A 253 -16.26 -10.81 -10.75
N GLY A 254 -15.48 -11.39 -11.68
CA GLY A 254 -15.19 -12.83 -11.71
C GLY A 254 -14.50 -13.31 -10.43
N PHE A 255 -13.63 -12.48 -9.84
CA PHE A 255 -13.05 -12.79 -8.55
C PHE A 255 -14.07 -12.77 -7.41
N ALA A 256 -14.97 -11.79 -7.39
CA ALA A 256 -16.01 -11.67 -6.37
C ALA A 256 -17.03 -12.83 -6.42
N THR A 257 -17.30 -13.37 -7.60
CA THR A 257 -18.19 -14.53 -7.81
C THR A 257 -17.49 -15.88 -7.61
N GLY A 258 -16.15 -15.90 -7.57
CA GLY A 258 -15.34 -17.11 -7.44
C GLY A 258 -14.98 -17.79 -8.76
N ASP A 259 -15.25 -17.15 -9.90
CA ASP A 259 -14.87 -17.63 -11.24
C ASP A 259 -13.37 -17.46 -11.52
N LEU A 260 -12.71 -16.50 -10.85
CA LEU A 260 -11.28 -16.25 -10.94
C LEU A 260 -10.62 -16.23 -9.56
N SER A 261 -9.44 -16.83 -9.47
CA SER A 261 -8.57 -16.75 -8.29
C SER A 261 -7.70 -15.49 -8.27
N THR A 262 -7.57 -14.79 -9.40
CA THR A 262 -6.74 -13.59 -9.55
C THR A 262 -7.53 -12.45 -10.21
N LEU A 263 -7.33 -11.21 -9.76
CA LEU A 263 -7.96 -10.02 -10.30
C LEU A 263 -6.95 -8.99 -10.80
N MET A 264 -7.43 -7.99 -11.55
CA MET A 264 -6.62 -6.84 -11.95
C MET A 264 -6.80 -5.66 -10.99
N SER A 265 -5.71 -5.27 -10.33
CA SER A 265 -5.62 -4.03 -9.57
C SER A 265 -5.33 -2.82 -10.50
N PRO A 266 -5.51 -1.57 -10.06
CA PRO A 266 -5.09 -0.39 -10.81
C PRO A 266 -3.61 -0.45 -11.21
N ARG A 267 -2.75 -0.98 -10.35
CA ARG A 267 -1.33 -1.26 -10.68
C ARG A 267 -1.19 -2.19 -11.89
N THR A 268 -2.01 -3.23 -11.97
CA THR A 268 -1.99 -4.16 -13.12
C THR A 268 -2.40 -3.44 -14.41
N VAL A 269 -3.40 -2.56 -14.35
CA VAL A 269 -3.85 -1.78 -15.52
C VAL A 269 -2.77 -0.78 -15.97
N ILE A 270 -2.14 -0.06 -15.03
CA ILE A 270 -1.02 0.84 -15.32
C ILE A 270 0.14 0.09 -15.98
N ASN A 271 0.58 -1.02 -15.38
CA ASN A 271 1.66 -1.83 -15.95
C ASN A 271 1.32 -2.36 -17.34
N TRP A 272 0.05 -2.71 -17.57
CA TRP A 272 -0.40 -3.14 -18.89
C TRP A 272 -0.32 -1.97 -19.90
N ALA A 273 -0.76 -0.77 -19.52
CA ALA A 273 -0.68 0.42 -20.36
C ALA A 273 0.78 0.80 -20.69
N GLU A 274 1.68 0.75 -19.72
CA GLU A 274 3.12 0.94 -19.92
C GLU A 274 3.69 -0.14 -20.87
N ASN A 275 3.33 -1.40 -20.67
CA ASN A 275 3.78 -2.50 -21.53
C ASN A 275 3.24 -2.40 -22.96
N CYS A 276 2.05 -1.82 -23.18
CA CYS A 276 1.53 -1.52 -24.52
C CYS A 276 2.48 -0.58 -25.29
N GLN A 277 3.18 0.33 -24.63
CA GLN A 277 4.16 1.22 -25.29
C GLN A 277 5.41 0.46 -25.74
N ILE A 278 5.83 -0.52 -24.94
CA ILE A 278 7.02 -1.33 -25.21
C ILE A 278 6.74 -2.30 -26.35
N PHE A 279 5.66 -3.07 -26.24
CA PHE A 279 5.36 -4.16 -27.18
C PHE A 279 4.57 -3.70 -28.41
N ARG A 280 3.89 -2.55 -28.32
CA ARG A 280 3.02 -2.01 -29.39
C ARG A 280 1.93 -2.99 -29.84
N ASP A 281 1.55 -3.88 -28.93
CA ASP A 281 0.54 -4.92 -29.11
C ASP A 281 -0.19 -5.09 -27.77
N PRO A 282 -1.45 -4.63 -27.67
CA PRO A 282 -2.26 -4.73 -26.45
C PRO A 282 -2.48 -6.17 -25.99
N ALA A 283 -2.64 -7.13 -26.91
CA ALA A 283 -2.90 -8.54 -26.59
C ALA A 283 -1.64 -9.20 -26.02
N LEU A 284 -0.48 -8.96 -26.64
CA LEU A 284 0.80 -9.44 -26.12
C LEU A 284 1.12 -8.81 -24.76
N ALA A 285 0.93 -7.49 -24.62
CA ALA A 285 1.14 -6.79 -23.37
C ALA A 285 0.21 -7.32 -22.26
N PHE A 286 -1.06 -7.59 -22.57
CA PHE A 286 -2.03 -8.17 -21.64
C PHE A 286 -1.58 -9.55 -21.16
N ARG A 287 -1.18 -10.40 -22.10
CA ARG A 287 -0.74 -11.77 -21.80
C ARG A 287 0.45 -11.79 -20.85
N LEU A 288 1.45 -10.94 -21.11
CA LEU A 288 2.65 -10.82 -20.30
C LEU A 288 2.41 -10.13 -18.95
N THR A 289 1.43 -9.24 -18.88
CA THR A 289 1.12 -8.50 -17.64
C THR A 289 0.22 -9.29 -16.69
N PHE A 290 -0.77 -10.01 -17.22
CA PHE A 290 -1.83 -10.61 -16.43
C PHE A 290 -2.10 -12.09 -16.76
N LEU A 291 -2.42 -12.44 -18.02
CA LEU A 291 -2.91 -13.79 -18.35
C LEU A 291 -1.96 -14.93 -17.91
N ASN A 292 -0.64 -14.72 -18.04
CA ASN A 292 0.36 -15.72 -17.63
C ASN A 292 0.37 -16.00 -16.12
N LYS A 293 -0.23 -15.13 -15.30
CA LYS A 293 -0.36 -15.29 -13.84
C LYS A 293 -1.64 -16.02 -13.45
N CYS A 294 -2.63 -16.10 -14.35
CA CYS A 294 -3.88 -16.82 -14.11
C CYS A 294 -3.66 -18.34 -14.18
N ASP A 295 -4.50 -19.08 -13.45
CA ASP A 295 -4.56 -20.54 -13.56
C ASP A 295 -4.88 -20.94 -15.01
N ASP A 296 -4.26 -22.02 -15.48
CA ASP A 296 -4.47 -22.55 -16.83
C ASP A 296 -5.96 -22.84 -17.11
N ALA A 297 -6.72 -23.27 -16.09
CA ALA A 297 -8.15 -23.53 -16.17
C ALA A 297 -9.01 -22.25 -16.28
N GLU A 298 -8.51 -21.11 -15.80
CA GLU A 298 -9.21 -19.82 -15.82
C GLU A 298 -8.93 -19.02 -17.10
N ARG A 299 -7.84 -19.32 -17.80
CA ARG A 299 -7.45 -18.58 -19.03
C ARG A 299 -8.52 -18.50 -20.11
N PRO A 300 -9.37 -19.53 -20.36
CA PRO A 300 -10.47 -19.40 -21.31
C PRO A 300 -11.48 -18.32 -20.91
N VAL A 301 -11.80 -18.22 -19.61
CA VAL A 301 -12.72 -17.20 -19.08
C VAL A 301 -12.11 -15.81 -19.24
N VAL A 302 -10.83 -15.66 -18.92
CA VAL A 302 -10.10 -14.38 -19.09
C VAL A 302 -10.00 -13.98 -20.57
N ALA A 303 -9.81 -14.95 -21.48
CA ALA A 303 -9.80 -14.70 -22.92
C ALA A 303 -11.18 -14.25 -23.44
N GLU A 304 -12.27 -14.81 -22.90
CA GLU A 304 -13.63 -14.34 -23.20
C GLU A 304 -13.85 -12.89 -22.73
N TYR A 305 -13.37 -12.55 -21.52
CA TYR A 305 -13.42 -11.16 -21.02
C TYR A 305 -12.64 -10.21 -21.95
N TYR A 306 -11.47 -10.64 -22.41
CA TYR A 306 -10.69 -9.88 -23.39
C TYR A 306 -11.47 -9.66 -24.69
N GLN A 307 -12.04 -10.71 -25.27
CA GLN A 307 -12.83 -10.62 -26.49
C GLN A 307 -14.03 -9.70 -26.34
N ARG A 308 -14.73 -9.73 -25.20
CA ARG A 308 -15.87 -8.83 -24.91
C ARG A 308 -15.46 -7.35 -24.86
N CYS A 309 -14.25 -7.04 -24.39
CA CYS A 309 -13.77 -5.66 -24.23
C CYS A 309 -13.03 -5.11 -25.45
N PHE A 310 -12.37 -5.98 -26.24
CA PHE A 310 -11.51 -5.59 -27.36
C PHE A 310 -12.04 -6.01 -28.73
N GLY A 311 -13.01 -6.93 -28.79
CA GLY A 311 -13.51 -7.49 -30.04
C GLY A 311 -12.54 -8.42 -30.76
N GLU A 312 -11.45 -8.83 -30.09
CA GLU A 312 -10.36 -9.63 -30.64
C GLU A 312 -10.16 -10.92 -29.84
N GLU A 313 -9.83 -12.03 -30.52
CA GLU A 313 -9.50 -13.28 -29.84
C GLU A 313 -8.09 -13.25 -29.27
N LEU A 314 -7.95 -13.70 -28.01
CA LEU A 314 -6.67 -13.84 -27.36
C LEU A 314 -6.09 -15.23 -27.63
N ALA A 315 -4.87 -15.31 -28.16
CA ALA A 315 -4.18 -16.59 -28.33
C ALA A 315 -3.81 -17.20 -26.97
N VAL A 316 -4.63 -18.11 -26.46
CA VAL A 316 -4.33 -18.87 -25.24
C VAL A 316 -3.39 -20.02 -25.61
N ALA A 317 -2.13 -19.92 -25.22
CA ALA A 317 -1.17 -21.01 -25.46
C ALA A 317 -1.63 -22.25 -24.68
N SER A 318 -2.19 -23.23 -25.39
CA SER A 318 -2.33 -24.60 -24.90
C SER A 318 -0.93 -25.18 -24.72
N ARG A 319 -0.51 -25.41 -23.48
CA ARG A 319 0.59 -26.36 -23.25
C ARG A 319 0.04 -27.74 -23.58
N ALA A 320 0.22 -28.15 -24.84
CA ALA A 320 0.05 -29.54 -25.22
C ALA A 320 0.92 -30.38 -24.27
N SER A 321 0.29 -31.26 -23.50
CA SER A 321 0.93 -32.29 -22.71
C SER A 321 1.80 -33.15 -23.65
N GLY A 322 3.11 -32.87 -23.64
CA GLY A 322 4.12 -33.68 -24.30
C GLY A 322 4.27 -35.02 -23.58
N GLY A 323 3.30 -35.91 -23.79
CA GLY A 323 3.30 -37.31 -23.36
C GLY A 323 3.13 -38.23 -24.56
N GLY A 324 3.96 -38.05 -25.59
CA GLY A 324 4.07 -39.01 -26.69
C GLY A 324 5.11 -40.06 -26.30
N GLU A 325 4.65 -41.22 -25.82
CA GLU A 325 5.49 -42.41 -25.69
C GLU A 325 6.12 -42.74 -27.06
N PRO A 326 7.44 -43.02 -27.13
CA PRO A 326 8.01 -43.57 -28.35
C PRO A 326 7.54 -45.01 -28.50
N GLY A 327 6.70 -45.23 -29.52
CA GLY A 327 6.23 -46.56 -29.90
C GLY A 327 7.39 -47.52 -30.14
N ALA A 328 7.38 -48.63 -29.40
CA ALA A 328 8.22 -49.78 -29.68
C ALA A 328 7.72 -50.46 -30.98
N GLY A 329 8.40 -50.16 -32.08
CA GLY A 329 8.15 -50.75 -33.40
C GLY A 329 9.36 -51.53 -33.90
N ARG A 330 9.34 -52.83 -33.62
CA ARG A 330 10.00 -53.99 -34.27
C ARG A 330 11.52 -54.02 -34.43
#